data_AF-A0A024GKC4-F1
#
_entry.id   AF-A0A024GKC4-F1
#
_cell.length_a   1.000
_cell.length_b   1.000
_cell.length_c   1.000
_cell.angle_alpha   90.00
_cell.angle_beta   90.00
_cell.angle_gamma   90.00
#
_symmetry.space_group_name_H-M   'P 1'
#
loop_
_entity.id
_entity.type
_entity.pdbx_description
1 polymer ?
#
loop_
_entity_poly.entity_id
_entity_poly.type
_entity_poly.pdbx_seq_one_letter_code
_entity_poly.pdbx_strand_id
1 'polypeptide(L)'
;MADNDEMLRDPTYEELHTGPRREKLPVDIQNMEQEETACNFCGVSYFVFAEVHELQDRIKLYSKAARFLSENARVAHHENMVLKEQVESLQAETLYQITKLKSHFVAFGHEYDRLRCEYEAEQKRISVLSHANEQSFTEQSLMQKKWQQNLLSNEKKLREEFALSNQQFDIFRLNAHEQQKRAKLELERLLLRNEDLTTLVYELQKYRVEADQTMACDQVYKKQLTDQIMIEAKATLQVKSKVEELLQERTTLLGRHQSYYRTVIELEVTIGMQQEEMRTRELLQNSTLEKERRAYQEKLEAAEIRHRQTLSKENQQKKLVLQRLSVTENSVEKLSNNLHNLRSTHASDLQVVKDDHSNAITALETSHKQIVGSLLQEQDELRHELDKRSQTQTALSRKLVDHETQATEWSAQMTEMSNEIHSIDNARAMLEKEAETREKHFEQKEQALMGELKRVQAENEGMLLLQQQLQSKVATLQQRDKDLKNQLRVSVEKMNEQKEKMIQLETLSLHQAPPSVASSNQSEHCEPEQVAKLNRELQDKETEIVVLQRTVYRECLERTSLLERMRAARILPEIPGSISDLIDVSSSSNVTLLKSNEQDITIEHAENETSSNAPKASFYEKLRQSSLRKSKPRRF
;
A
#
# COMPACT_ATOMS: atom_id res chain seq x y z
N MET A 1 86.05 43.12 37.07
CA MET A 1 87.04 44.02 37.69
C MET A 1 88.37 43.29 37.64
N ALA A 2 89.39 43.92 37.09
CA ALA A 2 90.76 43.41 37.04
C ALA A 2 91.65 44.48 37.63
N ASP A 3 92.58 44.08 38.50
CA ASP A 3 93.54 45.00 39.12
C ASP A 3 94.57 45.44 38.08
N ASN A 4 94.39 46.65 37.55
CA ASN A 4 95.47 47.39 36.91
C ASN A 4 96.15 48.26 37.97
N ASP A 5 96.92 47.62 38.84
CA ASP A 5 97.92 48.30 39.68
C ASP A 5 99.12 48.65 38.76
N GLU A 6 98.89 49.63 37.88
CA GLU A 6 99.78 49.98 36.77
C GLU A 6 101.00 50.74 37.28
N MET A 7 101.95 49.96 37.80
CA MET A 7 103.33 50.26 38.18
C MET A 7 103.70 51.76 38.21
N LEU A 8 103.85 52.29 39.42
CA LEU A 8 104.70 53.45 39.70
C LEU A 8 106.12 53.16 39.21
N ARG A 9 106.40 53.54 37.97
CA ARG A 9 107.72 53.43 37.33
C ARG A 9 108.62 54.51 37.91
N ASP A 10 109.77 54.11 38.46
CA ASP A 10 110.78 55.07 38.90
C ASP A 10 111.19 55.99 37.73
N PRO A 11 111.31 57.32 37.94
CA PRO A 11 111.68 58.26 36.90
C PRO A 11 113.01 57.88 36.24
N THR A 12 113.03 57.88 34.91
CA THR A 12 114.23 57.53 34.14
C THR A 12 115.31 58.60 34.37
N TYR A 13 116.60 58.22 34.39
CA TYR A 13 117.70 59.16 34.69
C TYR A 13 117.72 60.41 33.79
N GLU A 14 117.27 60.29 32.54
CA GLU A 14 117.10 61.42 31.62
C GLU A 14 115.95 62.34 32.02
N GLU A 15 114.86 61.83 32.58
CA GLU A 15 113.70 62.61 33.05
C GLU A 15 114.04 63.43 34.30
N LEU A 16 114.94 62.94 35.15
CA LEU A 16 115.47 63.67 36.32
C LEU A 16 116.45 64.81 35.96
N HIS A 17 117.06 64.78 34.78
CA HIS A 17 118.02 65.79 34.33
C HIS A 17 117.54 66.66 33.16
N THR A 18 116.41 66.33 32.52
CA THR A 18 115.74 67.20 31.54
C THR A 18 114.80 68.19 32.22
N GLY A 19 115.38 69.07 33.05
CA GLY A 19 114.67 70.23 33.60
C GLY A 19 114.04 71.10 32.50
N PRO A 20 113.04 71.94 32.82
CA PRO A 20 112.30 72.69 31.80
C PRO A 20 113.25 73.56 30.96
N ARG A 21 113.10 73.52 29.62
CA ARG A 21 113.89 74.40 28.73
C ARG A 21 113.55 75.86 29.03
N ARG A 22 114.57 76.74 28.99
CA ARG A 22 114.42 78.19 29.24
C ARG A 22 113.23 78.82 28.52
N GLU A 23 112.96 78.38 27.29
CA GLU A 23 111.84 78.75 26.43
C GLU A 23 110.44 78.72 27.11
N LYS A 24 110.27 77.94 28.19
CA LYS A 24 109.01 77.85 28.97
C LYS A 24 108.88 78.89 30.09
N LEU A 25 109.93 79.63 30.44
CA LEU A 25 109.88 80.67 31.47
C LEU A 25 109.31 81.99 30.92
N PRO A 26 108.81 82.91 31.76
CA PRO A 26 108.51 84.28 31.34
C PRO A 26 109.72 84.94 30.67
N VAL A 27 109.50 85.71 29.59
CA VAL A 27 110.56 86.26 28.71
C VAL A 27 111.63 87.02 29.50
N ASP A 28 111.22 87.79 30.50
CA ASP A 28 112.12 88.56 31.36
C ASP A 28 113.16 87.68 32.09
N ILE A 29 112.77 86.45 32.47
CA ILE A 29 113.63 85.48 33.18
C ILE A 29 114.44 84.65 32.17
N GLN A 30 113.96 84.44 30.94
CA GLN A 30 114.74 83.78 29.88
C GLN A 30 116.03 84.53 29.55
N ASN A 31 115.99 85.86 29.68
CA ASN A 31 117.10 86.78 29.38
C ASN A 31 118.10 86.96 30.53
N MET A 32 117.82 86.44 31.74
CA MET A 32 118.73 86.52 32.89
C MET A 32 119.88 85.51 32.75
N GLU A 33 121.04 85.79 33.36
CA GLU A 33 122.16 84.85 33.36
C GLU A 33 121.82 83.57 34.14
N GLN A 34 122.52 82.46 33.86
CA GLN A 34 122.10 81.13 34.36
C GLN A 34 122.14 81.03 35.89
N GLU A 35 123.06 81.77 36.50
CA GLU A 35 123.28 81.88 37.94
C GLU A 35 122.18 82.70 38.65
N GLU A 36 121.50 83.61 37.93
CA GLU A 36 120.43 84.47 38.47
C GLU A 36 119.01 83.89 38.28
N THR A 37 118.88 82.64 37.78
CA THR A 37 117.57 81.97 37.59
C THR A 37 116.92 81.46 38.88
N ALA A 38 117.48 81.80 40.04
CA ALA A 38 116.89 81.61 41.36
C ALA A 38 116.30 82.93 41.88
N CYS A 39 115.14 82.87 42.51
CA CYS A 39 114.54 84.06 43.11
C CYS A 39 115.37 84.51 44.32
N ASN A 40 116.01 85.67 44.24
CA ASN A 40 116.88 86.23 45.29
C ASN A 40 116.23 86.37 46.68
N PHE A 41 114.89 86.31 46.79
CA PHE A 41 114.18 86.44 48.05
C PHE A 41 113.88 85.09 48.74
N CYS A 42 113.75 83.99 48.00
CA CYS A 42 113.40 82.67 48.55
C CYS A 42 114.35 81.53 48.13
N GLY A 43 115.33 81.79 47.26
CA GLY A 43 116.32 80.82 46.77
C GLY A 43 115.77 79.77 45.80
N VAL A 44 114.46 79.73 45.56
CA VAL A 44 113.84 78.73 44.68
C VAL A 44 114.03 79.11 43.21
N SER A 45 114.43 78.15 42.38
CA SER A 45 114.61 78.36 40.95
C SER A 45 113.26 78.56 40.23
N TYR A 46 113.21 79.51 39.29
CA TYR A 46 112.03 79.74 38.46
C TYR A 46 111.64 78.53 37.59
N PHE A 47 112.58 77.61 37.31
CA PHE A 47 112.30 76.33 36.67
C PHE A 47 111.36 75.45 37.50
N VAL A 48 111.54 75.42 38.84
CA VAL A 48 110.67 74.66 39.75
C VAL A 48 109.25 75.24 39.73
N PHE A 49 109.09 76.56 39.67
CA PHE A 49 107.78 77.20 39.53
C PHE A 49 107.08 76.84 38.22
N ALA A 50 107.81 76.79 37.10
CA ALA A 50 107.25 76.38 35.81
C ALA A 50 106.81 74.91 35.81
N GLU A 51 107.62 74.02 36.40
CA GLU A 51 107.27 72.60 36.55
C GLU A 51 106.06 72.39 37.47
N VAL A 52 105.98 73.10 38.59
CA VAL A 52 104.81 73.11 39.48
C VAL A 52 103.55 73.59 38.74
N HIS A 53 103.65 74.61 37.89
CA HIS A 53 102.52 75.05 37.06
C HIS A 53 102.11 73.99 36.01
N GLU A 54 103.06 73.36 35.32
CA GLU A 54 102.78 72.28 34.35
C GLU A 54 102.21 71.02 35.01
N LEU A 55 102.58 70.73 36.27
CA LEU A 55 101.95 69.71 37.10
C LEU A 55 100.54 70.12 37.54
N GLN A 56 100.33 71.37 37.96
CA GLN A 56 98.98 71.88 38.30
C GLN A 56 98.02 71.79 37.11
N ASP A 57 98.46 72.12 35.90
CA ASP A 57 97.62 72.05 34.70
C ASP A 57 97.34 70.60 34.27
N ARG A 58 98.33 69.69 34.38
CA ARG A 58 98.10 68.25 34.24
C ARG A 58 97.09 67.73 35.27
N ILE A 59 97.20 68.13 36.55
CA ILE A 59 96.25 67.76 37.60
C ILE A 59 94.84 68.30 37.30
N LYS A 60 94.69 69.52 36.77
CA LYS A 60 93.39 70.06 36.33
C LYS A 60 92.79 69.23 35.19
N LEU A 61 93.61 68.81 34.22
CA LEU A 61 93.19 67.95 33.10
C LEU A 61 92.75 66.57 33.60
N TYR A 62 93.55 65.90 34.45
CA TYR A 62 93.16 64.62 35.04
C TYR A 62 91.91 64.74 35.93
N SER A 63 91.78 65.83 36.70
CA SER A 63 90.57 66.11 37.50
C SER A 63 89.32 66.37 36.64
N LYS A 64 89.49 66.84 35.40
CA LYS A 64 88.39 66.98 34.43
C LYS A 64 88.05 65.63 33.77
N ALA A 65 89.06 64.84 33.41
CA ALA A 65 88.88 63.49 32.86
C ALA A 65 88.22 62.54 33.88
N ALA A 66 88.67 62.54 35.14
CA ALA A 66 88.09 61.73 36.21
C ALA A 66 86.62 62.07 36.48
N ARG A 67 86.24 63.35 36.49
CA ARG A 67 84.83 63.77 36.59
C ARG A 67 84.00 63.32 35.38
N PHE A 68 84.54 63.41 34.17
CA PHE A 68 83.85 62.94 32.97
C PHE A 68 83.65 61.41 32.98
N LEU A 69 84.67 60.65 33.37
CA LEU A 69 84.57 59.20 33.53
C LEU A 69 83.59 58.81 34.65
N SER A 70 83.60 59.51 35.78
CA SER A 70 82.66 59.29 36.88
C SER A 70 81.21 59.56 36.46
N GLU A 71 80.97 60.62 35.69
CA GLU A 71 79.61 60.93 35.21
C GLU A 71 79.15 59.94 34.14
N ASN A 72 80.03 59.55 33.21
CA ASN A 72 79.73 58.49 32.23
C ASN A 72 79.45 57.15 32.91
N ALA A 73 80.20 56.79 33.96
CA ALA A 73 79.95 55.58 34.75
C ALA A 73 78.60 55.66 35.48
N ARG A 74 78.21 56.84 35.99
CA ARG A 74 76.90 57.08 36.61
C ARG A 74 75.75 56.95 35.61
N VAL A 75 75.91 57.51 34.41
CA VAL A 75 74.93 57.38 33.31
C VAL A 75 74.81 55.93 32.86
N ALA A 76 75.93 55.26 32.57
CA ALA A 76 75.94 53.86 32.16
C ALA A 76 75.37 52.93 33.25
N HIS A 77 75.58 53.23 34.54
CA HIS A 77 74.95 52.48 35.62
C HIS A 77 73.43 52.66 35.65
N HIS A 78 72.94 53.89 35.44
CA HIS A 78 71.51 54.16 35.35
C HIS A 78 70.86 53.49 34.13
N GLU A 79 71.50 53.53 32.96
CA GLU A 79 71.06 52.83 31.75
C GLU A 79 71.00 51.30 31.98
N ASN A 80 71.98 50.71 32.66
CA ASN A 80 71.97 49.29 33.02
C ASN A 80 70.83 48.94 34.00
N MET A 81 70.47 49.82 34.94
CA MET A 81 69.31 49.61 35.82
C MET A 81 68.00 49.65 35.04
N VAL A 82 67.80 50.62 34.14
CA VAL A 82 66.61 50.71 33.27
C VAL A 82 66.51 49.49 32.35
N LEU A 83 67.61 49.03 31.76
CA LEU A 83 67.63 47.80 30.95
C LEU A 83 67.31 46.55 31.79
N LYS A 84 67.77 46.48 33.05
CA LYS A 84 67.46 45.37 33.96
C LYS A 84 65.96 45.32 34.29
N GLU A 85 65.35 46.47 34.63
CA GLU A 85 63.91 46.58 34.89
C GLU A 85 63.08 46.19 33.64
N GLN A 86 63.51 46.57 32.44
CA GLN A 86 62.87 46.16 31.18
C GLN A 86 62.97 44.64 30.96
N VAL A 87 64.12 44.02 31.24
CA VAL A 87 64.29 42.56 31.13
C VAL A 87 63.41 41.83 32.14
N GLU A 88 63.33 42.29 33.40
CA GLU A 88 62.49 41.68 34.44
C GLU A 88 60.99 41.82 34.09
N SER A 89 60.57 42.96 33.55
CA SER A 89 59.20 43.18 33.05
C SER A 89 58.84 42.24 31.89
N LEU A 90 59.74 42.07 30.91
CA LEU A 90 59.56 41.13 29.80
C LEU A 90 59.54 39.66 30.26
N GLN A 91 60.33 39.31 31.28
CA GLN A 91 60.29 37.98 31.90
C GLN A 91 58.95 37.73 32.62
N ALA A 92 58.41 38.72 33.33
CA ALA A 92 57.09 38.61 33.97
C ALA A 92 55.97 38.42 32.93
N GLU A 93 55.95 39.22 31.86
CA GLU A 93 54.94 39.12 30.80
C GLU A 93 55.03 37.77 30.06
N THR A 94 56.24 37.31 29.71
CA THR A 94 56.41 36.00 29.06
C THR A 94 55.99 34.83 29.96
N LEU A 95 56.28 34.88 31.27
CA LEU A 95 55.78 33.89 32.23
C LEU A 95 54.25 33.91 32.35
N TYR A 96 53.62 35.10 32.32
CA TYR A 96 52.16 35.23 32.32
C TYR A 96 51.53 34.60 31.07
N GLN A 97 52.07 34.90 29.88
CA GLN A 97 51.57 34.30 28.63
C GLN A 97 51.77 32.77 28.58
N ILE A 98 52.90 32.25 29.05
CA ILE A 98 53.15 30.81 29.18
C ILE A 98 52.13 30.16 30.13
N THR A 99 51.87 30.80 31.28
CA THR A 99 50.89 30.30 32.27
C THR A 99 49.47 30.29 31.70
N LYS A 100 49.10 31.32 30.96
CA LYS A 100 47.81 31.43 30.26
C LYS A 100 47.66 30.37 29.15
N LEU A 101 48.70 30.16 28.34
CA LEU A 101 48.73 29.09 27.33
C LEU A 101 48.57 27.71 28.00
N LYS A 102 49.28 27.48 29.11
CA LYS A 102 49.19 26.23 29.88
C LYS A 102 47.76 25.98 30.41
N SER A 103 47.07 27.01 30.93
CA SER A 103 45.68 26.85 31.38
C SER A 103 44.72 26.54 30.23
N HIS A 104 44.93 27.13 29.04
CA HIS A 104 44.17 26.79 27.84
C HIS A 104 44.40 25.33 27.41
N PHE A 105 45.64 24.83 27.42
CA PHE A 105 45.93 23.42 27.10
C PHE A 105 45.27 22.44 28.08
N VAL A 106 45.21 22.79 29.37
CA VAL A 106 44.48 21.97 30.37
C VAL A 106 42.98 21.97 30.08
N ALA A 107 42.38 23.12 29.75
CA ALA A 107 40.97 23.21 29.38
C ALA A 107 40.64 22.37 28.13
N PHE A 108 41.47 22.44 27.08
CA PHE A 108 41.34 21.61 25.88
C PHE A 108 41.49 20.11 26.19
N GLY A 109 42.37 19.73 27.11
CA GLY A 109 42.51 18.34 27.57
C GLY A 109 41.22 17.82 28.20
N HIS A 110 40.62 18.58 29.12
CA HIS A 110 39.33 18.21 29.73
C HIS A 110 38.18 18.14 28.73
N GLU A 111 38.14 19.04 27.73
CA GLU A 111 37.12 18.99 26.69
C GLU A 111 37.30 17.77 25.77
N TYR A 112 38.55 17.41 25.43
CA TYR A 112 38.87 16.21 24.66
C TYR A 112 38.46 14.93 25.41
N ASP A 113 38.79 14.81 26.70
CA ASP A 113 38.39 13.64 27.51
C ASP A 113 36.87 13.52 27.66
N ARG A 114 36.16 14.66 27.82
CA ARG A 114 34.68 14.69 27.80
C ARG A 114 34.13 14.14 26.48
N LEU A 115 34.59 14.68 25.35
CA LEU A 115 34.16 14.25 24.01
C LEU A 115 34.47 12.77 23.76
N ARG A 116 35.61 12.27 24.27
CA ARG A 116 35.97 10.85 24.20
C ARG A 116 34.99 9.98 25.00
N CYS A 117 34.63 10.38 26.21
CA CYS A 117 33.66 9.67 27.03
C CYS A 117 32.24 9.68 26.41
N GLU A 118 31.82 10.80 25.82
CA GLU A 118 30.55 10.91 25.08
C GLU A 118 30.55 9.98 23.85
N TYR A 119 31.64 9.93 23.08
CA TYR A 119 31.81 9.02 21.96
C TYR A 119 31.78 7.54 22.37
N GLU A 120 32.52 7.17 23.42
CA GLU A 120 32.54 5.80 23.97
C GLU A 120 31.15 5.37 24.48
N ALA A 121 30.37 6.29 25.05
CA ALA A 121 29.00 6.05 25.50
C ALA A 121 28.04 5.86 24.32
N GLU A 122 28.12 6.71 23.30
CA GLU A 122 27.27 6.62 22.11
C GLU A 122 27.58 5.37 21.28
N GLN A 123 28.87 4.98 21.18
CA GLN A 123 29.26 3.73 20.52
C GLN A 123 28.68 2.50 21.22
N LYS A 124 28.62 2.50 22.57
CA LYS A 124 27.92 1.44 23.34
C LYS A 124 26.41 1.48 23.09
N ARG A 125 25.79 2.66 23.02
CA ARG A 125 24.36 2.82 22.71
C ARG A 125 24.00 2.25 21.34
N ILE A 126 24.80 2.56 20.31
CA ILE A 126 24.65 2.03 18.96
C ILE A 126 24.80 0.50 18.95
N SER A 127 25.79 -0.06 19.67
CA SER A 127 25.99 -1.50 19.78
C SER A 127 24.78 -2.22 20.41
N VAL A 128 24.19 -1.67 21.47
CA VAL A 128 22.98 -2.22 22.11
C VAL A 128 21.79 -2.16 21.16
N LEU A 129 21.59 -1.04 20.46
CA LEU A 129 20.49 -0.89 19.48
C LEU A 129 20.63 -1.85 18.30
N SER A 130 21.85 -2.09 17.81
CA SER A 130 22.11 -3.08 16.74
C SER A 130 21.68 -4.48 17.18
N HIS A 131 22.04 -4.89 18.39
CA HIS A 131 21.70 -6.22 18.91
C HIS A 131 20.20 -6.38 19.19
N ALA A 132 19.53 -5.34 19.69
CA ALA A 132 18.08 -5.33 19.86
C ALA A 132 17.33 -5.41 18.51
N ASN A 133 17.87 -4.78 17.46
CA ASN A 133 17.33 -4.86 16.11
C ASN A 133 17.54 -6.26 15.48
N GLU A 134 18.70 -6.88 15.68
CA GLU A 134 18.97 -8.27 15.27
C GLU A 134 18.00 -9.25 15.96
N GLN A 135 17.78 -9.10 17.28
CA GLN A 135 16.80 -9.89 18.03
C GLN A 135 15.38 -9.70 17.47
N SER A 136 14.95 -8.44 17.27
CA SER A 136 13.65 -8.11 16.68
C SER A 136 13.45 -8.74 15.30
N PHE A 137 14.50 -8.75 14.46
CA PHE A 137 14.48 -9.40 13.15
C PHE A 137 14.34 -10.93 13.25
N THR A 138 15.02 -11.58 14.21
CA THR A 138 14.86 -13.02 14.44
C THR A 138 13.45 -13.38 14.93
N GLU A 139 12.86 -12.56 15.80
CA GLU A 139 11.47 -12.75 16.28
C GLU A 139 10.45 -12.55 15.17
N GLN A 140 10.61 -11.51 14.33
CA GLN A 140 9.77 -11.31 13.14
C GLN A 140 9.89 -12.48 12.16
N SER A 141 11.10 -13.00 11.90
CA SER A 141 11.30 -14.18 11.05
C SER A 141 10.63 -15.44 11.63
N LEU A 142 10.67 -15.62 12.95
CA LEU A 142 9.99 -16.72 13.64
C LEU A 142 8.45 -16.58 13.56
N MET A 143 7.93 -15.37 13.76
CA MET A 143 6.50 -15.06 13.57
C MET A 143 6.05 -15.33 12.14
N GLN A 144 6.82 -14.88 11.14
CA GLN A 144 6.52 -15.09 9.73
C GLN A 144 6.50 -16.59 9.37
N LYS A 145 7.46 -17.38 9.85
CA LYS A 145 7.47 -18.84 9.67
C LYS A 145 6.27 -19.52 10.33
N LYS A 146 5.90 -19.13 11.56
CA LYS A 146 4.70 -19.64 12.24
C LYS A 146 3.41 -19.27 11.48
N TRP A 147 3.33 -18.05 10.96
CA TRP A 147 2.19 -17.61 10.15
C TRP A 147 2.07 -18.41 8.84
N GLN A 148 3.17 -18.60 8.11
CA GLN A 148 3.20 -19.45 6.90
C GLN A 148 2.79 -20.90 7.20
N GLN A 149 3.27 -21.47 8.32
CA GLN A 149 2.92 -22.82 8.73
C GLN A 149 1.43 -22.96 9.08
N ASN A 150 0.85 -21.96 9.76
CA ASN A 150 -0.59 -21.90 10.03
C ASN A 150 -1.41 -21.72 8.74
N LEU A 151 -0.94 -20.90 7.79
CA LEU A 151 -1.59 -20.70 6.50
C LEU A 151 -1.67 -22.04 5.72
N LEU A 152 -0.55 -22.76 5.62
CA LEU A 152 -0.49 -24.08 4.97
C LEU A 152 -1.36 -25.13 5.70
N SER A 153 -1.43 -25.08 7.03
CA SER A 153 -2.32 -25.97 7.81
C SER A 153 -3.79 -25.67 7.54
N ASN A 154 -4.18 -24.40 7.44
CA ASN A 154 -5.55 -24.00 7.13
C ASN A 154 -5.91 -24.30 5.67
N GLU A 155 -4.99 -24.09 4.71
CA GLU A 155 -5.19 -24.47 3.32
C GLU A 155 -5.41 -25.99 3.18
N LYS A 156 -4.65 -26.81 3.91
CA LYS A 156 -4.86 -28.27 3.95
C LYS A 156 -6.25 -28.64 4.44
N LYS A 157 -6.73 -28.01 5.53
CA LYS A 157 -8.10 -28.22 6.05
C LYS A 157 -9.16 -27.82 5.03
N LEU A 158 -9.02 -26.66 4.39
CA LEU A 158 -9.95 -26.20 3.34
C LEU A 158 -9.98 -27.15 2.14
N ARG A 159 -8.84 -27.72 1.74
CA ARG A 159 -8.78 -28.75 0.70
C ARG A 159 -9.46 -30.06 1.13
N GLU A 160 -9.35 -30.44 2.40
CA GLU A 160 -10.03 -31.63 2.97
C GLU A 160 -11.56 -31.40 3.06
N GLU A 161 -12.01 -30.23 3.51
CA GLU A 161 -13.43 -29.82 3.50
C GLU A 161 -14.00 -29.75 2.08
N PHE A 162 -13.25 -29.20 1.12
CA PHE A 162 -13.64 -29.15 -0.29
C PHE A 162 -13.72 -30.56 -0.91
N ALA A 163 -12.81 -31.47 -0.56
CA ALA A 163 -12.87 -32.86 -1.00
C ALA A 163 -14.11 -33.59 -0.45
N LEU A 164 -14.46 -33.37 0.82
CA LEU A 164 -15.69 -33.90 1.43
C LEU A 164 -16.94 -33.31 0.78
N SER A 165 -16.95 -32.01 0.45
CA SER A 165 -18.04 -31.36 -0.28
C SER A 165 -18.21 -31.93 -1.70
N ASN A 166 -17.11 -32.11 -2.44
CA ASN A 166 -17.13 -32.77 -3.75
C ASN A 166 -17.66 -34.21 -3.66
N GLN A 167 -17.28 -34.96 -2.62
CA GLN A 167 -17.81 -36.31 -2.39
C GLN A 167 -19.33 -36.29 -2.16
N GLN A 168 -19.88 -35.28 -1.47
CA GLN A 168 -21.32 -35.09 -1.36
C GLN A 168 -21.96 -34.74 -2.71
N PHE A 169 -21.35 -33.85 -3.51
CA PHE A 169 -21.82 -33.54 -4.87
C PHE A 169 -21.85 -34.77 -5.78
N ASP A 170 -20.85 -35.67 -5.69
CA ASP A 170 -20.83 -36.91 -6.44
C ASP A 170 -21.97 -37.87 -6.01
N ILE A 171 -22.27 -37.94 -4.71
CA ILE A 171 -23.44 -38.69 -4.20
C ILE A 171 -24.76 -38.08 -4.73
N PHE A 172 -24.91 -36.76 -4.72
CA PHE A 172 -26.09 -36.09 -5.30
C PHE A 172 -26.21 -36.36 -6.80
N ARG A 173 -25.10 -36.32 -7.56
CA ARG A 173 -25.06 -36.60 -8.99
C ARG A 173 -25.43 -38.05 -9.31
N LEU A 174 -24.95 -39.01 -8.52
CA LEU A 174 -25.33 -40.42 -8.63
C LEU A 174 -26.83 -40.62 -8.36
N ASN A 175 -27.35 -40.02 -7.28
CA ASN A 175 -28.78 -40.08 -6.95
C ASN A 175 -29.66 -39.46 -8.06
N ALA A 176 -29.23 -38.34 -8.64
CA ALA A 176 -29.94 -37.70 -9.77
C ALA A 176 -29.94 -38.59 -11.02
N HIS A 177 -28.82 -39.22 -11.37
CA HIS A 177 -28.78 -40.19 -12.47
C HIS A 177 -29.64 -41.44 -12.18
N GLU A 178 -29.71 -41.90 -10.93
CA GLU A 178 -30.58 -43.02 -10.58
C GLU A 178 -32.07 -42.64 -10.68
N GLN A 179 -32.46 -41.44 -10.23
CA GLN A 179 -33.81 -40.91 -10.44
C GLN A 179 -34.14 -40.78 -11.94
N GLN A 180 -33.22 -40.26 -12.75
CA GLN A 180 -33.36 -40.18 -14.20
C GLN A 180 -33.57 -41.58 -14.84
N LYS A 181 -32.80 -42.58 -14.39
CA LYS A 181 -32.94 -43.98 -14.84
C LYS A 181 -34.29 -44.58 -14.45
N ARG A 182 -34.76 -44.33 -13.23
CA ARG A 182 -36.10 -44.76 -12.75
C ARG A 182 -37.21 -44.11 -13.58
N ALA A 183 -37.13 -42.80 -13.84
CA ALA A 183 -38.09 -42.09 -14.68
C ALA A 183 -38.12 -42.60 -16.13
N LYS A 184 -36.94 -42.93 -16.72
CA LYS A 184 -36.88 -43.52 -18.07
C LYS A 184 -37.54 -44.90 -18.12
N LEU A 185 -37.28 -45.77 -17.15
CA LEU A 185 -37.91 -47.10 -17.06
C LEU A 185 -39.43 -47.01 -16.88
N GLU A 186 -39.92 -46.02 -16.14
CA GLU A 186 -41.36 -45.79 -15.99
C GLU A 186 -42.01 -45.28 -17.29
N LEU A 187 -41.31 -44.43 -18.05
CA LEU A 187 -41.75 -44.00 -19.37
C LEU A 187 -41.78 -45.16 -20.38
N GLU A 188 -40.78 -46.04 -20.37
CA GLU A 188 -40.76 -47.28 -21.18
C GLU A 188 -41.94 -48.20 -20.85
N ARG A 189 -42.31 -48.36 -19.57
CA ARG A 189 -43.52 -49.10 -19.14
C ARG A 189 -44.81 -48.47 -19.64
N LEU A 190 -44.91 -47.14 -19.60
CA LEU A 190 -46.08 -46.41 -20.08
C LEU A 190 -46.23 -46.51 -21.61
N LEU A 191 -45.12 -46.53 -22.35
CA LEU A 191 -45.13 -46.77 -23.80
C LEU A 191 -45.62 -48.19 -24.13
N LEU A 192 -45.07 -49.22 -23.50
CA LEU A 192 -45.55 -50.61 -23.66
C LEU A 192 -47.06 -50.74 -23.37
N ARG A 193 -47.52 -50.13 -22.27
CA ARG A 193 -48.96 -50.11 -21.94
C ARG A 193 -49.81 -49.36 -22.96
N ASN A 194 -49.26 -48.37 -23.65
CA ASN A 194 -49.95 -47.64 -24.72
C ASN A 194 -49.99 -48.47 -26.02
N GLU A 195 -48.95 -49.26 -26.30
CA GLU A 195 -48.94 -50.24 -27.38
C GLU A 195 -50.01 -51.32 -27.14
N ASP A 196 -50.11 -51.87 -25.93
CA ASP A 196 -51.17 -52.82 -25.52
C ASP A 196 -52.59 -52.22 -25.65
N LEU A 197 -52.76 -50.92 -25.33
CA LEU A 197 -54.04 -50.24 -25.53
C LEU A 197 -54.32 -50.00 -27.02
N THR A 198 -53.30 -49.75 -27.83
CA THR A 198 -53.43 -49.51 -29.27
C THR A 198 -53.81 -50.79 -30.01
N THR A 199 -53.23 -51.94 -29.64
CA THR A 199 -53.63 -53.26 -30.18
C THR A 199 -55.06 -53.59 -29.78
N LEU A 200 -55.46 -53.35 -28.52
CA LEU A 200 -56.84 -53.55 -28.07
C LEU A 200 -57.84 -52.64 -28.82
N VAL A 201 -57.49 -51.38 -29.08
CA VAL A 201 -58.32 -50.48 -29.92
C VAL A 201 -58.44 -51.00 -31.35
N TYR A 202 -57.37 -51.55 -31.92
CA TYR A 202 -57.39 -52.15 -33.26
C TYR A 202 -58.29 -53.40 -33.31
N GLU A 203 -58.23 -54.27 -32.30
CA GLU A 203 -59.14 -55.42 -32.17
C GLU A 203 -60.60 -54.99 -32.02
N LEU A 204 -60.89 -54.02 -31.14
CA LEU A 204 -62.24 -53.46 -30.99
C LEU A 204 -62.76 -52.80 -32.29
N GLN A 205 -61.88 -52.14 -33.04
CA GLN A 205 -62.22 -51.57 -34.34
C GLN A 205 -62.50 -52.66 -35.39
N LYS A 206 -61.75 -53.77 -35.38
CA LYS A 206 -62.03 -54.94 -36.21
C LYS A 206 -63.40 -55.54 -35.87
N TYR A 207 -63.69 -55.81 -34.60
CA TYR A 207 -65.00 -56.32 -34.17
C TYR A 207 -66.14 -55.37 -34.54
N ARG A 208 -65.93 -54.06 -34.45
CA ARG A 208 -66.92 -53.08 -34.93
C ARG A 208 -67.16 -53.20 -36.44
N VAL A 209 -66.12 -53.30 -37.26
CA VAL A 209 -66.26 -53.45 -38.71
C VAL A 209 -66.97 -54.76 -39.07
N GLU A 210 -66.67 -55.85 -38.37
CA GLU A 210 -67.38 -57.13 -38.53
C GLU A 210 -68.87 -57.02 -38.15
N ALA A 211 -69.19 -56.32 -37.05
CA ALA A 211 -70.57 -56.04 -36.66
C ALA A 211 -71.32 -55.12 -37.64
N ASP A 212 -70.67 -54.06 -38.13
CA ASP A 212 -71.24 -53.14 -39.14
C ASP A 212 -71.51 -53.91 -40.46
N GLN A 213 -70.65 -54.87 -40.83
CA GLN A 213 -70.85 -55.75 -41.98
C GLN A 213 -72.03 -56.73 -41.80
N THR A 214 -72.15 -57.39 -40.63
CA THR A 214 -73.28 -58.30 -40.38
C THR A 214 -74.60 -57.54 -40.34
N MET A 215 -74.65 -56.34 -39.74
CA MET A 215 -75.83 -55.47 -39.80
C MET A 215 -76.20 -55.06 -41.23
N ALA A 216 -75.21 -54.79 -42.10
CA ALA A 216 -75.46 -54.49 -43.50
C ALA A 216 -76.03 -55.71 -44.26
N CYS A 217 -75.51 -56.91 -44.02
CA CYS A 217 -76.07 -58.15 -44.56
C CYS A 217 -77.51 -58.39 -44.08
N ASP A 218 -77.80 -58.18 -42.80
CA ASP A 218 -79.16 -58.29 -42.23
C ASP A 218 -80.13 -57.25 -42.84
N GLN A 219 -79.67 -56.04 -43.13
CA GLN A 219 -80.48 -55.03 -43.83
C GLN A 219 -80.78 -55.45 -45.28
N VAL A 220 -79.80 -56.03 -46.00
CA VAL A 220 -80.02 -56.57 -47.35
C VAL A 220 -81.00 -57.75 -47.31
N TYR A 221 -80.87 -58.66 -46.35
CA TYR A 221 -81.78 -59.79 -46.18
C TYR A 221 -83.22 -59.33 -45.83
N LYS A 222 -83.37 -58.37 -44.92
CA LYS A 222 -84.68 -57.75 -44.62
C LYS A 222 -85.30 -57.09 -45.85
N LYS A 223 -84.49 -56.41 -46.67
CA LYS A 223 -84.96 -55.78 -47.92
C LYS A 223 -85.44 -56.82 -48.94
N GLN A 224 -84.66 -57.90 -49.14
CA GLN A 224 -85.05 -59.02 -49.99
C GLN A 224 -86.37 -59.67 -49.51
N LEU A 225 -86.54 -59.84 -48.20
CA LEU A 225 -87.77 -60.37 -47.63
C LEU A 225 -88.98 -59.44 -47.88
N THR A 226 -88.81 -58.12 -47.76
CA THR A 226 -89.89 -57.16 -48.10
C THR A 226 -90.21 -57.13 -49.60
N ASP A 227 -89.20 -57.24 -50.47
CA ASP A 227 -89.39 -57.30 -51.92
C ASP A 227 -90.11 -58.60 -52.32
N GLN A 228 -89.81 -59.73 -51.65
CA GLN A 228 -90.50 -61.00 -51.87
C GLN A 228 -91.96 -60.97 -51.40
N ILE A 229 -92.24 -60.40 -50.21
CA ILE A 229 -93.62 -60.17 -49.74
C ILE A 229 -94.41 -59.29 -50.72
N MET A 230 -93.79 -58.27 -51.31
CA MET A 230 -94.42 -57.44 -52.35
C MET A 230 -94.74 -58.21 -53.63
N ILE A 231 -93.86 -59.12 -54.07
CA ILE A 231 -94.09 -60.00 -55.23
C ILE A 231 -95.23 -60.98 -54.94
N GLU A 232 -95.24 -61.61 -53.77
CA GLU A 232 -96.28 -62.55 -53.34
C GLU A 232 -97.64 -61.85 -53.17
N ALA A 233 -97.68 -60.65 -52.61
CA ALA A 233 -98.89 -59.83 -52.54
C ALA A 233 -99.43 -59.49 -53.94
N LYS A 234 -98.56 -59.12 -54.89
CA LYS A 234 -98.94 -58.84 -56.28
C LYS A 234 -99.47 -60.09 -57.01
N ALA A 235 -98.83 -61.24 -56.81
CA ALA A 235 -99.29 -62.53 -57.33
C ALA A 235 -100.66 -62.92 -56.74
N THR A 236 -100.86 -62.73 -55.43
CA THR A 236 -102.13 -62.97 -54.74
C THR A 236 -103.26 -62.09 -55.30
N LEU A 237 -102.94 -60.83 -55.62
CA LEU A 237 -103.89 -59.88 -56.22
C LEU A 237 -104.26 -60.27 -57.66
N GLN A 238 -103.30 -60.77 -58.45
CA GLN A 238 -103.57 -61.35 -59.78
C GLN A 238 -104.42 -62.63 -59.70
N VAL A 239 -104.13 -63.53 -58.77
CA VAL A 239 -104.94 -64.75 -58.55
C VAL A 239 -106.37 -64.37 -58.14
N LYS A 240 -106.55 -63.40 -57.24
CA LYS A 240 -107.88 -62.91 -56.85
C LYS A 240 -108.68 -62.35 -58.03
N SER A 241 -108.05 -61.50 -58.84
CA SER A 241 -108.66 -60.98 -60.09
C SER A 241 -109.04 -62.11 -61.05
N LYS A 242 -108.19 -63.14 -61.21
CA LYS A 242 -108.49 -64.30 -62.07
C LYS A 242 -109.63 -65.16 -61.54
N VAL A 243 -109.75 -65.31 -60.21
CA VAL A 243 -110.90 -66.00 -59.58
C VAL A 243 -112.20 -65.21 -59.79
N GLU A 244 -112.16 -63.88 -59.70
CA GLU A 244 -113.32 -63.02 -59.98
C GLU A 244 -113.75 -63.11 -61.46
N GLU A 245 -112.83 -63.11 -62.42
CA GLU A 245 -113.12 -63.39 -63.84
C GLU A 245 -113.78 -64.76 -64.05
N LEU A 246 -113.21 -65.83 -63.46
CA LEU A 246 -113.75 -67.19 -63.59
C LEU A 246 -115.13 -67.35 -62.94
N LEU A 247 -115.43 -66.60 -61.88
CA LEU A 247 -116.78 -66.55 -61.30
C LEU A 247 -117.77 -65.83 -62.22
N GLN A 248 -117.35 -64.76 -62.91
CA GLN A 248 -118.14 -64.09 -63.94
C GLN A 248 -118.39 -65.00 -65.16
N GLU A 249 -117.37 -65.73 -65.59
CA GLU A 249 -117.47 -66.71 -66.69
C GLU A 249 -118.41 -67.87 -66.32
N ARG A 250 -118.30 -68.43 -65.10
CA ARG A 250 -119.24 -69.43 -64.59
C ARG A 250 -120.69 -68.90 -64.57
N THR A 251 -120.89 -67.65 -64.18
CA THR A 251 -122.23 -67.04 -64.10
C THR A 251 -122.84 -66.85 -65.49
N THR A 252 -122.04 -66.39 -66.46
CA THR A 252 -122.48 -66.26 -67.86
C THR A 252 -122.66 -67.62 -68.55
N LEU A 253 -121.84 -68.63 -68.24
CA LEU A 253 -122.02 -70.01 -68.71
C LEU A 253 -123.29 -70.65 -68.15
N LEU A 254 -123.65 -70.42 -66.88
CA LEU A 254 -124.92 -70.88 -66.31
C LEU A 254 -126.12 -70.23 -67.01
N GLY A 255 -126.07 -68.92 -67.28
CA GLY A 255 -127.09 -68.22 -68.08
C GLY A 255 -127.20 -68.78 -69.51
N ARG A 256 -126.07 -69.04 -70.17
CA ARG A 256 -126.03 -69.69 -71.49
C ARG A 256 -126.60 -71.11 -71.44
N HIS A 257 -126.24 -71.92 -70.45
CA HIS A 257 -126.76 -73.29 -70.30
C HIS A 257 -128.28 -73.30 -70.07
N GLN A 258 -128.83 -72.35 -69.31
CA GLN A 258 -130.28 -72.22 -69.16
C GLN A 258 -130.96 -71.79 -70.47
N SER A 259 -130.32 -70.94 -71.28
CA SER A 259 -130.79 -70.59 -72.62
C SER A 259 -130.74 -71.79 -73.57
N TYR A 260 -129.63 -72.54 -73.58
CA TYR A 260 -129.48 -73.78 -74.35
C TYR A 260 -130.49 -74.86 -73.93
N TYR A 261 -130.81 -74.98 -72.64
CA TYR A 261 -131.82 -75.94 -72.20
C TYR A 261 -133.23 -75.59 -72.72
N ARG A 262 -133.57 -74.30 -72.84
CA ARG A 262 -134.82 -73.85 -73.48
C ARG A 262 -134.80 -74.11 -74.99
N THR A 263 -133.73 -73.74 -75.68
CA THR A 263 -133.65 -73.95 -77.14
C THR A 263 -133.53 -75.42 -77.51
N VAL A 264 -132.97 -76.29 -76.68
CA VAL A 264 -133.03 -77.75 -76.88
C VAL A 264 -134.46 -78.26 -76.81
N ILE A 265 -135.27 -77.82 -75.83
CA ILE A 265 -136.69 -78.19 -75.74
C ILE A 265 -137.47 -77.66 -76.97
N GLU A 266 -137.22 -76.42 -77.41
CA GLU A 266 -137.83 -75.85 -78.62
C GLU A 266 -137.38 -76.61 -79.89
N LEU A 267 -136.12 -77.04 -79.96
CA LEU A 267 -135.59 -77.84 -81.06
C LEU A 267 -136.12 -79.28 -81.06
N GLU A 268 -136.35 -79.92 -79.91
CA GLU A 268 -136.98 -81.24 -79.84
C GLU A 268 -138.41 -81.20 -80.41
N VAL A 269 -139.19 -80.16 -80.09
CA VAL A 269 -140.51 -79.90 -80.69
C VAL A 269 -140.39 -79.66 -82.20
N THR A 270 -139.40 -78.89 -82.64
CA THR A 270 -139.18 -78.56 -84.07
C THR A 270 -138.70 -79.77 -84.88
N ILE A 271 -137.84 -80.62 -84.30
CA ILE A 271 -137.36 -81.86 -84.91
C ILE A 271 -138.51 -82.88 -85.03
N GLY A 272 -139.39 -82.96 -84.04
CA GLY A 272 -140.63 -83.75 -84.14
C GLY A 272 -141.50 -83.33 -85.32
N MET A 273 -141.63 -82.02 -85.59
CA MET A 273 -142.32 -81.52 -86.78
C MET A 273 -141.54 -81.79 -88.08
N GLN A 274 -140.22 -81.62 -88.10
CA GLN A 274 -139.40 -81.81 -89.30
C GLN A 274 -139.20 -83.27 -89.71
N GLN A 275 -139.24 -84.23 -88.78
CA GLN A 275 -139.17 -85.66 -89.13
C GLN A 275 -140.39 -86.12 -89.94
N GLU A 276 -141.57 -85.56 -89.66
CA GLU A 276 -142.79 -85.81 -90.44
C GLU A 276 -142.77 -85.07 -91.80
N GLU A 277 -142.11 -83.91 -91.86
CA GLU A 277 -141.86 -83.17 -93.11
C GLU A 277 -140.78 -83.83 -94.00
N MET A 278 -139.79 -84.49 -93.42
CA MET A 278 -138.75 -85.25 -94.14
C MET A 278 -139.32 -86.53 -94.77
N ARG A 279 -140.19 -87.25 -94.04
CA ARG A 279 -140.95 -88.41 -94.59
C ARG A 279 -141.74 -88.06 -95.85
N THR A 280 -142.26 -86.84 -95.92
CA THR A 280 -143.02 -86.37 -97.09
C THR A 280 -142.12 -85.83 -98.22
N ARG A 281 -140.88 -85.42 -97.94
CA ARG A 281 -139.90 -84.98 -98.97
C ARG A 281 -139.07 -86.10 -99.60
N GLU A 282 -138.70 -87.16 -98.87
CA GLU A 282 -137.93 -88.28 -99.44
C GLU A 282 -138.69 -89.01 -100.57
N LEU A 283 -140.03 -89.02 -100.51
CA LEU A 283 -140.91 -89.51 -101.57
C LEU A 283 -140.82 -88.72 -102.89
N LEU A 284 -140.29 -87.49 -102.88
CA LEU A 284 -140.21 -86.60 -104.05
C LEU A 284 -138.80 -86.51 -104.67
N GLN A 285 -137.73 -86.60 -103.86
CA GLN A 285 -136.38 -86.24 -104.33
C GLN A 285 -135.67 -87.31 -105.17
N ASN A 286 -136.07 -88.59 -105.08
CA ASN A 286 -135.54 -89.65 -105.96
C ASN A 286 -135.86 -89.44 -107.45
N SER A 287 -136.73 -88.49 -107.81
CA SER A 287 -137.12 -88.20 -109.20
C SER A 287 -136.17 -87.28 -109.98
N THR A 288 -135.20 -86.59 -109.35
CA THR A 288 -134.52 -85.44 -109.99
C THR A 288 -133.01 -85.59 -110.26
N LEU A 289 -132.30 -86.49 -109.59
CA LEU A 289 -130.82 -86.54 -109.60
C LEU A 289 -130.15 -87.04 -110.90
N GLU A 290 -130.90 -87.54 -111.90
CA GLU A 290 -130.31 -88.13 -113.11
C GLU A 290 -129.82 -87.10 -114.16
N LYS A 291 -130.02 -85.79 -113.97
CA LYS A 291 -129.93 -84.79 -115.05
C LYS A 291 -128.61 -83.99 -115.18
N GLU A 292 -127.86 -83.73 -114.10
CA GLU A 292 -126.89 -82.61 -114.08
C GLU A 292 -125.42 -82.93 -114.47
N ARG A 293 -125.04 -84.21 -114.60
CA ARG A 293 -123.64 -84.68 -114.62
C ARG A 293 -122.76 -84.33 -115.86
N ARG A 294 -123.08 -83.31 -116.68
CA ARG A 294 -122.64 -83.28 -118.10
C ARG A 294 -121.87 -82.09 -118.69
N ALA A 295 -121.57 -80.99 -117.98
CA ALA A 295 -121.19 -79.71 -118.65
C ALA A 295 -119.85 -79.00 -118.26
N TYR A 296 -119.02 -79.55 -117.37
CA TYR A 296 -118.05 -78.73 -116.60
C TYR A 296 -116.64 -78.45 -117.22
N GLN A 297 -116.42 -78.58 -118.54
CA GLN A 297 -115.08 -78.93 -119.06
C GLN A 297 -114.26 -77.87 -119.86
N GLU A 298 -114.68 -76.60 -119.98
CA GLU A 298 -114.23 -75.74 -121.11
C GLU A 298 -113.21 -74.58 -120.91
N LYS A 299 -112.88 -74.09 -119.70
CA LYS A 299 -112.40 -72.67 -119.55
C LYS A 299 -110.93 -72.41 -119.12
N LEU A 300 -109.92 -73.07 -119.73
CA LEU A 300 -108.54 -73.09 -119.19
C LEU A 300 -107.44 -72.22 -119.90
N GLU A 301 -107.72 -71.42 -120.94
CA GLU A 301 -106.67 -71.07 -121.96
C GLU A 301 -105.98 -69.66 -121.99
N ALA A 302 -106.42 -68.61 -121.28
CA ALA A 302 -106.31 -67.23 -121.84
C ALA A 302 -105.12 -66.26 -121.46
N ALA A 303 -103.98 -66.67 -120.88
CA ALA A 303 -103.11 -65.73 -120.12
C ALA A 303 -101.73 -65.27 -120.72
N GLU A 304 -101.42 -65.48 -122.01
CA GLU A 304 -100.05 -65.37 -122.59
C GLU A 304 -99.43 -63.96 -122.82
N ILE A 305 -100.04 -62.84 -122.40
CA ILE A 305 -99.67 -61.50 -122.90
C ILE A 305 -98.78 -60.70 -121.92
N ARG A 306 -97.44 -60.75 -122.08
CA ARG A 306 -96.48 -59.97 -121.24
C ARG A 306 -95.25 -59.34 -121.93
N HIS A 307 -95.03 -59.47 -123.25
CA HIS A 307 -93.70 -59.23 -123.84
C HIS A 307 -93.72 -58.47 -125.18
N ARG A 308 -93.50 -57.15 -125.21
CA ARG A 308 -93.22 -56.46 -126.50
C ARG A 308 -92.53 -55.08 -126.45
N GLN A 309 -92.93 -54.17 -125.55
CA GLN A 309 -92.62 -52.74 -125.73
C GLN A 309 -91.52 -52.19 -124.81
N THR A 310 -90.43 -51.77 -125.43
CA THR A 310 -89.29 -51.01 -124.91
C THR A 310 -88.87 -50.07 -126.04
N LEU A 311 -88.94 -48.73 -125.92
CA LEU A 311 -88.34 -47.77 -126.89
C LEU A 311 -88.52 -46.29 -126.50
N SER A 312 -87.42 -45.59 -126.17
CA SER A 312 -86.99 -44.31 -126.80
C SER A 312 -85.82 -43.67 -126.03
N LYS A 313 -84.75 -43.26 -126.74
CA LYS A 313 -83.60 -42.44 -126.28
C LYS A 313 -83.77 -41.02 -126.90
N GLU A 314 -82.95 -39.97 -126.77
CA GLU A 314 -81.48 -39.82 -126.86
C GLU A 314 -81.09 -38.29 -126.83
N ASN A 315 -79.78 -37.95 -126.90
CA ASN A 315 -79.17 -36.60 -127.12
C ASN A 315 -79.04 -35.59 -125.93
N GLN A 316 -77.96 -34.79 -125.78
CA GLN A 316 -76.69 -34.67 -126.54
C GLN A 316 -75.48 -34.10 -125.75
N GLN A 317 -74.29 -34.41 -126.29
CA GLN A 317 -72.87 -34.09 -125.95
C GLN A 317 -72.54 -32.62 -125.57
N LYS A 318 -71.50 -32.30 -124.77
CA LYS A 318 -70.05 -32.69 -124.77
C LYS A 318 -69.20 -31.99 -125.86
N LYS A 319 -69.14 -30.65 -125.89
CA LYS A 319 -68.14 -29.89 -126.70
C LYS A 319 -67.88 -28.45 -126.22
N LEU A 320 -66.61 -28.13 -125.94
CA LEU A 320 -65.88 -26.83 -126.08
C LEU A 320 -64.95 -26.52 -124.90
N VAL A 321 -63.69 -26.94 -125.05
CA VAL A 321 -62.51 -26.56 -124.24
C VAL A 321 -61.37 -26.28 -125.24
N LEU A 322 -60.45 -25.36 -124.90
CA LEU A 322 -59.23 -24.94 -125.62
C LEU A 322 -59.33 -23.84 -126.71
N GLN A 323 -59.05 -22.58 -126.34
CA GLN A 323 -58.08 -21.69 -127.04
C GLN A 323 -57.77 -20.38 -126.28
N ARG A 324 -56.48 -20.02 -126.19
CA ARG A 324 -55.82 -18.70 -125.89
C ARG A 324 -55.13 -18.50 -124.51
N LEU A 325 -53.79 -18.45 -124.51
CA LEU A 325 -52.89 -17.41 -123.90
C LEU A 325 -51.43 -17.92 -123.77
N SER A 326 -50.45 -17.41 -124.57
CA SER A 326 -49.00 -17.77 -124.42
C SER A 326 -47.98 -16.98 -125.31
N VAL A 327 -47.77 -15.66 -125.19
CA VAL A 327 -46.73 -14.93 -126.00
C VAL A 327 -46.11 -13.64 -125.36
N THR A 328 -45.44 -13.67 -124.19
CA THR A 328 -44.78 -12.44 -123.65
C THR A 328 -43.44 -12.56 -122.89
N GLU A 329 -42.92 -13.74 -122.54
CA GLU A 329 -41.90 -13.84 -121.47
C GLU A 329 -40.42 -13.64 -121.88
N ASN A 330 -40.05 -13.77 -123.16
CA ASN A 330 -38.65 -13.92 -123.59
C ASN A 330 -37.78 -12.64 -123.69
N SER A 331 -38.27 -11.45 -123.34
CA SER A 331 -37.51 -10.19 -123.52
C SER A 331 -36.87 -9.62 -122.24
N VAL A 332 -37.31 -10.06 -121.05
CA VAL A 332 -36.89 -9.47 -119.76
C VAL A 332 -35.49 -9.93 -119.32
N GLU A 333 -35.12 -11.17 -119.63
CA GLU A 333 -33.95 -11.85 -119.02
C GLU A 333 -32.60 -11.21 -119.41
N LYS A 334 -32.43 -10.77 -120.66
CA LYS A 334 -31.12 -10.33 -121.18
C LYS A 334 -30.59 -9.02 -120.60
N LEU A 335 -31.46 -8.12 -120.12
CA LEU A 335 -31.02 -6.84 -119.54
C LEU A 335 -30.58 -6.95 -118.08
N SER A 336 -30.98 -8.03 -117.38
CA SER A 336 -30.61 -8.26 -115.98
C SER A 336 -29.11 -8.51 -115.79
N ASN A 337 -28.51 -9.33 -116.67
CA ASN A 337 -27.16 -9.88 -116.47
C ASN A 337 -26.03 -8.83 -116.58
N ASN A 338 -26.15 -7.82 -117.46
CA ASN A 338 -25.08 -6.83 -117.65
C ASN A 338 -24.97 -5.84 -116.47
N LEU A 339 -26.06 -5.59 -115.75
CA LEU A 339 -26.09 -4.69 -114.58
C LEU A 339 -25.49 -5.36 -113.33
N HIS A 340 -25.44 -6.70 -113.31
CA HIS A 340 -24.85 -7.47 -112.21
C HIS A 340 -23.32 -7.35 -112.15
N ASN A 341 -22.64 -7.51 -113.29
CA ASN A 341 -21.17 -7.57 -113.34
C ASN A 341 -20.48 -6.27 -112.87
N LEU A 342 -21.03 -5.10 -113.24
CA LEU A 342 -20.49 -3.79 -112.87
C LEU A 342 -20.67 -3.47 -111.36
N ARG A 343 -21.64 -4.09 -110.69
CA ARG A 343 -21.80 -3.99 -109.23
C ARG A 343 -20.78 -4.85 -108.47
N SER A 344 -20.27 -5.92 -109.09
CA SER A 344 -19.32 -6.86 -108.47
C SER A 344 -17.94 -6.24 -108.25
N THR A 345 -17.42 -5.49 -109.22
CA THR A 345 -16.06 -4.89 -109.12
C THR A 345 -15.98 -3.77 -108.09
N HIS A 346 -16.93 -2.82 -108.11
CA HIS A 346 -17.00 -1.75 -107.12
C HIS A 346 -17.19 -2.26 -105.68
N ALA A 347 -17.81 -3.43 -105.49
CA ALA A 347 -17.93 -4.06 -104.18
C ALA A 347 -16.59 -4.59 -103.64
N SER A 348 -15.66 -4.98 -104.52
CA SER A 348 -14.35 -5.49 -104.13
C SER A 348 -13.44 -4.40 -103.54
N ASP A 349 -13.33 -3.25 -104.21
CA ASP A 349 -12.42 -2.18 -103.77
C ASP A 349 -12.91 -1.51 -102.47
N LEU A 350 -14.23 -1.37 -102.31
CA LEU A 350 -14.85 -0.93 -101.05
C LEU A 350 -14.60 -1.90 -99.90
N GLN A 351 -14.46 -3.20 -100.17
CA GLN A 351 -14.20 -4.21 -99.15
C GLN A 351 -12.75 -4.13 -98.64
N VAL A 352 -11.76 -3.92 -99.52
CA VAL A 352 -10.34 -3.77 -99.11
C VAL A 352 -10.15 -2.55 -98.18
N VAL A 353 -10.67 -1.39 -98.55
CA VAL A 353 -10.53 -0.16 -97.73
C VAL A 353 -11.23 -0.29 -96.36
N LYS A 354 -12.33 -1.05 -96.32
CA LYS A 354 -13.08 -1.37 -95.10
C LYS A 354 -12.30 -2.34 -94.21
N ASP A 355 -11.64 -3.33 -94.79
CA ASP A 355 -10.83 -4.30 -94.05
C ASP A 355 -9.57 -3.65 -93.45
N ASP A 356 -8.89 -2.77 -94.19
CA ASP A 356 -7.75 -2.00 -93.65
C ASP A 356 -8.16 -1.06 -92.51
N HIS A 357 -9.31 -0.37 -92.63
CA HIS A 357 -9.86 0.42 -91.52
C HIS A 357 -10.21 -0.45 -90.30
N SER A 358 -10.80 -1.63 -90.53
CA SER A 358 -11.12 -2.58 -89.46
C SER A 358 -9.86 -3.06 -88.73
N ASN A 359 -8.77 -3.33 -89.46
CA ASN A 359 -7.48 -3.73 -88.90
C ASN A 359 -6.84 -2.60 -88.08
N ALA A 360 -6.89 -1.35 -88.55
CA ALA A 360 -6.39 -0.20 -87.80
C ALA A 360 -7.21 0.07 -86.52
N ILE A 361 -8.54 -0.06 -86.58
CA ILE A 361 -9.43 0.10 -85.41
C ILE A 361 -9.15 -0.98 -84.38
N THR A 362 -9.04 -2.25 -84.79
CA THR A 362 -8.77 -3.36 -83.86
C THR A 362 -7.38 -3.28 -83.22
N ALA A 363 -6.36 -2.80 -83.94
CA ALA A 363 -5.04 -2.51 -83.38
C ALA A 363 -5.08 -1.38 -82.31
N LEU A 364 -5.85 -0.32 -82.55
CA LEU A 364 -6.06 0.74 -81.55
C LEU A 364 -6.90 0.26 -80.36
N GLU A 365 -7.94 -0.53 -80.58
CA GLU A 365 -8.75 -1.12 -79.50
C GLU A 365 -7.92 -2.05 -78.61
N THR A 366 -7.05 -2.87 -79.17
CA THR A 366 -6.21 -3.80 -78.40
C THR A 366 -5.17 -3.05 -77.57
N SER A 367 -4.50 -2.05 -78.15
CA SER A 367 -3.61 -1.15 -77.42
C SER A 367 -4.34 -0.41 -76.29
N HIS A 368 -5.52 0.15 -76.55
CA HIS A 368 -6.32 0.85 -75.55
C HIS A 368 -6.81 -0.10 -74.43
N LYS A 369 -7.25 -1.32 -74.77
CA LYS A 369 -7.60 -2.37 -73.79
C LYS A 369 -6.42 -2.73 -72.90
N GLN A 370 -5.20 -2.78 -73.45
CA GLN A 370 -3.99 -3.07 -72.68
C GLN A 370 -3.65 -1.93 -71.69
N ILE A 371 -3.70 -0.67 -72.14
CA ILE A 371 -3.46 0.51 -71.29
C ILE A 371 -4.51 0.60 -70.17
N VAL A 372 -5.79 0.42 -70.49
CA VAL A 372 -6.88 0.40 -69.50
C VAL A 372 -6.71 -0.76 -68.52
N GLY A 373 -6.28 -1.93 -68.99
CA GLY A 373 -5.97 -3.09 -68.13
C GLY A 373 -4.86 -2.78 -67.12
N SER A 374 -3.73 -2.20 -67.56
CA SER A 374 -2.64 -1.79 -66.66
C SER A 374 -3.08 -0.73 -65.65
N LEU A 375 -3.85 0.28 -66.07
CA LEU A 375 -4.34 1.32 -65.16
C LEU A 375 -5.36 0.80 -64.14
N LEU A 376 -6.20 -0.17 -64.51
CA LEU A 376 -7.09 -0.85 -63.57
C LEU A 376 -6.31 -1.71 -62.56
N GLN A 377 -5.26 -2.40 -63.00
CA GLN A 377 -4.37 -3.13 -62.11
C GLN A 377 -3.67 -2.20 -61.11
N GLU A 378 -3.08 -1.09 -61.55
CA GLU A 378 -2.49 -0.08 -60.67
C GLU A 378 -3.53 0.52 -59.70
N GLN A 379 -4.76 0.76 -60.16
CA GLN A 379 -5.86 1.22 -59.29
C GLN A 379 -6.19 0.21 -58.19
N ASP A 380 -6.25 -1.09 -58.51
CA ASP A 380 -6.58 -2.12 -57.52
C ASP A 380 -5.40 -2.43 -56.58
N GLU A 381 -4.16 -2.33 -57.06
CA GLU A 381 -2.96 -2.38 -56.20
C GLU A 381 -2.92 -1.20 -55.22
N LEU A 382 -3.18 0.03 -55.69
CA LEU A 382 -3.27 1.22 -54.83
C LEU A 382 -4.44 1.16 -53.85
N ARG A 383 -5.60 0.58 -54.24
CA ARG A 383 -6.71 0.30 -53.31
C ARG A 383 -6.30 -0.70 -52.23
N HIS A 384 -5.64 -1.80 -52.61
CA HIS A 384 -5.16 -2.78 -51.65
C HIS A 384 -4.11 -2.17 -50.69
N GLU A 385 -3.22 -1.30 -51.17
CA GLU A 385 -2.31 -0.56 -50.29
C GLU A 385 -3.07 0.37 -49.33
N LEU A 386 -4.07 1.10 -49.82
CA LEU A 386 -4.89 2.01 -49.03
C LEU A 386 -5.67 1.24 -47.94
N ASP A 387 -6.31 0.13 -48.29
CA ASP A 387 -7.03 -0.73 -47.35
C ASP A 387 -6.09 -1.34 -46.31
N LYS A 388 -4.90 -1.80 -46.72
CA LYS A 388 -3.87 -2.30 -45.79
C LYS A 388 -3.40 -1.19 -44.84
N ARG A 389 -3.18 0.04 -45.32
CA ARG A 389 -2.83 1.19 -44.47
C ARG A 389 -3.98 1.53 -43.51
N SER A 390 -5.23 1.57 -43.98
CA SER A 390 -6.44 1.78 -43.18
C SER A 390 -6.60 0.72 -42.08
N GLN A 391 -6.35 -0.56 -42.39
CA GLN A 391 -6.31 -1.65 -41.41
C GLN A 391 -5.20 -1.46 -40.38
N THR A 392 -3.99 -1.07 -40.79
CA THR A 392 -2.91 -0.77 -39.82
C THR A 392 -3.22 0.45 -38.96
N GLN A 393 -3.84 1.49 -39.52
CA GLN A 393 -4.24 2.69 -38.79
C GLN A 393 -5.33 2.36 -37.77
N THR A 394 -6.37 1.62 -38.14
CA THR A 394 -7.41 1.18 -37.19
C THR A 394 -6.88 0.22 -36.14
N ALA A 395 -5.92 -0.66 -36.46
CA ALA A 395 -5.24 -1.49 -35.47
C ALA A 395 -4.40 -0.67 -34.48
N LEU A 396 -3.69 0.36 -34.94
CA LEU A 396 -2.97 1.29 -34.07
C LEU A 396 -3.92 2.14 -33.22
N SER A 397 -5.04 2.60 -33.78
CA SER A 397 -6.08 3.34 -33.03
C SER A 397 -6.71 2.49 -31.93
N ARG A 398 -6.96 1.19 -32.17
CA ARG A 398 -7.41 0.27 -31.11
C ARG A 398 -6.37 0.15 -30.00
N LYS A 399 -5.10 -0.08 -30.33
CA LYS A 399 -4.01 -0.11 -29.34
C LYS A 399 -3.86 1.19 -28.56
N LEU A 400 -4.09 2.34 -29.18
CA LEU A 400 -4.10 3.63 -28.49
C LEU A 400 -5.22 3.66 -27.44
N VAL A 401 -6.45 3.28 -27.83
CA VAL A 401 -7.59 3.18 -26.91
C VAL A 401 -7.33 2.16 -25.80
N ASP A 402 -6.76 0.99 -26.10
CA ASP A 402 -6.40 -0.03 -25.10
C ASP A 402 -5.37 0.50 -24.07
N HIS A 403 -4.44 1.34 -24.51
CA HIS A 403 -3.48 2.01 -23.62
C HIS A 403 -4.11 3.19 -22.84
N GLU A 404 -5.07 3.92 -23.42
CA GLU A 404 -5.86 4.95 -22.72
C GLU A 404 -6.79 4.34 -21.66
N THR A 405 -7.38 3.17 -21.91
CA THR A 405 -8.15 2.42 -20.90
C THR A 405 -7.23 1.91 -19.80
N GLN A 406 -6.06 1.34 -20.12
CA GLN A 406 -5.08 0.95 -19.09
C GLN A 406 -4.60 2.15 -18.26
N ALA A 407 -4.35 3.31 -18.88
CA ALA A 407 -3.95 4.52 -18.16
C ALA A 407 -5.07 5.05 -17.25
N THR A 408 -6.33 4.96 -17.65
CA THR A 408 -7.48 5.37 -16.82
C THR A 408 -7.77 4.35 -15.70
N GLU A 409 -7.60 3.05 -15.94
CA GLU A 409 -7.64 2.00 -14.91
C GLU A 409 -6.54 2.20 -13.85
N TRP A 410 -5.30 2.49 -14.27
CA TRP A 410 -4.19 2.75 -13.35
C TRP A 410 -4.42 4.05 -12.56
N SER A 411 -4.99 5.08 -13.21
CA SER A 411 -5.40 6.32 -12.52
C SER A 411 -6.48 6.03 -11.46
N ALA A 412 -7.48 5.21 -11.78
CA ALA A 412 -8.52 4.80 -10.85
C ALA A 412 -7.94 4.00 -9.65
N GLN A 413 -7.05 3.04 -9.90
CA GLN A 413 -6.34 2.29 -8.85
C GLN A 413 -5.50 3.21 -7.95
N MET A 414 -4.82 4.21 -8.52
CA MET A 414 -4.08 5.22 -7.74
C MET A 414 -5.00 6.07 -6.87
N THR A 415 -6.20 6.44 -7.37
CA THR A 415 -7.19 7.16 -6.54
C THR A 415 -7.82 6.27 -5.47
N GLU A 416 -8.03 4.98 -5.74
CA GLU A 416 -8.52 4.00 -4.76
C GLU A 416 -7.50 3.81 -3.63
N MET A 417 -6.23 3.52 -3.96
CA MET A 417 -5.15 3.46 -2.95
C MET A 417 -4.98 4.77 -2.19
N SER A 418 -5.14 5.92 -2.85
CA SER A 418 -5.11 7.23 -2.17
C SER A 418 -6.25 7.37 -1.15
N ASN A 419 -7.45 6.86 -1.46
CA ASN A 419 -8.58 6.84 -0.53
C ASN A 419 -8.38 5.83 0.60
N GLU A 420 -7.78 4.66 0.32
CA GLU A 420 -7.41 3.67 1.34
C GLU A 420 -6.38 4.24 2.33
N ILE A 421 -5.33 4.91 1.84
CA ILE A 421 -4.35 5.61 2.69
C ILE A 421 -5.06 6.64 3.59
N HIS A 422 -5.97 7.44 3.03
CA HIS A 422 -6.76 8.40 3.81
C HIS A 422 -7.66 7.73 4.86
N SER A 423 -8.22 6.54 4.55
CA SER A 423 -8.99 5.74 5.50
C SER A 423 -8.11 5.18 6.63
N ILE A 424 -6.89 4.73 6.31
CA ILE A 424 -5.89 4.26 7.28
C ILE A 424 -5.43 5.40 8.19
N ASP A 425 -5.16 6.60 7.66
CA ASP A 425 -4.79 7.77 8.46
C ASP A 425 -5.94 8.20 9.41
N ASN A 426 -7.18 8.17 8.94
CA ASN A 426 -8.36 8.41 9.79
C ASN A 426 -8.51 7.35 10.90
N ALA A 427 -8.32 6.06 10.57
CA ALA A 427 -8.36 4.99 11.56
C ALA A 427 -7.22 5.11 12.59
N ARG A 428 -6.02 5.51 12.14
CA ARG A 428 -4.87 5.79 13.01
C ARG A 428 -5.17 6.93 13.97
N ALA A 429 -5.70 8.06 13.49
CA ALA A 429 -6.07 9.19 14.33
C ALA A 429 -7.18 8.86 15.36
N MET A 430 -8.09 7.93 15.03
CA MET A 430 -9.07 7.41 15.98
C MET A 430 -8.43 6.52 17.06
N LEU A 431 -7.54 5.60 16.66
CA LEU A 431 -6.81 4.73 17.59
C LEU A 431 -5.86 5.53 18.51
N GLU A 432 -5.25 6.61 18.01
CA GLU A 432 -4.40 7.51 18.78
C GLU A 432 -5.20 8.25 19.87
N LYS A 433 -6.39 8.75 19.54
CA LYS A 433 -7.35 9.29 20.53
C LYS A 433 -7.82 8.25 21.55
N GLU A 434 -8.07 7.01 21.12
CA GLU A 434 -8.37 5.93 22.07
C GLU A 434 -7.19 5.62 22.98
N ALA A 435 -5.95 5.67 22.47
CA ALA A 435 -4.75 5.47 23.28
C ALA A 435 -4.62 6.58 24.35
N GLU A 436 -4.74 7.85 23.96
CA GLU A 436 -4.73 8.99 24.90
C GLU A 436 -5.81 8.87 25.99
N THR A 437 -7.02 8.45 25.64
CA THR A 437 -8.11 8.29 26.63
C THR A 437 -7.88 7.11 27.57
N ARG A 438 -7.29 6.02 27.09
CA ARG A 438 -6.84 4.89 27.93
C ARG A 438 -5.70 5.31 28.86
N GLU A 439 -4.72 6.05 28.36
CA GLU A 439 -3.58 6.57 29.12
C GLU A 439 -4.05 7.48 30.27
N LYS A 440 -4.88 8.49 29.99
CA LYS A 440 -5.51 9.36 31.01
C LYS A 440 -6.31 8.56 32.05
N HIS A 441 -6.97 7.48 31.66
CA HIS A 441 -7.69 6.61 32.58
C HIS A 441 -6.76 5.70 33.41
N PHE A 442 -5.59 5.32 32.88
CA PHE A 442 -4.53 4.66 33.66
C PHE A 442 -3.90 5.62 34.68
N GLU A 443 -3.57 6.85 34.28
CA GLU A 443 -3.07 7.89 35.20
C GLU A 443 -4.06 8.16 36.35
N GLN A 444 -5.35 8.27 36.04
CA GLN A 444 -6.40 8.42 37.07
C GLN A 444 -6.47 7.23 38.03
N LYS A 445 -6.34 6.00 37.51
CA LYS A 445 -6.29 4.79 38.35
C LYS A 445 -5.03 4.71 39.20
N GLU A 446 -3.88 5.10 38.66
CA GLU A 446 -2.63 5.16 39.40
C GLU A 446 -2.70 6.18 40.54
N GLN A 447 -3.23 7.39 40.26
CA GLN A 447 -3.48 8.40 41.28
C GLN A 447 -4.45 7.92 42.37
N ALA A 448 -5.52 7.19 41.99
CA ALA A 448 -6.46 6.61 42.95
C ALA A 448 -5.81 5.53 43.83
N LEU A 449 -5.03 4.62 43.24
CA LEU A 449 -4.29 3.58 43.96
C LEU A 449 -3.20 4.17 44.87
N MET A 450 -2.50 5.21 44.42
CA MET A 450 -1.56 5.97 45.26
C MET A 450 -2.26 6.69 46.42
N GLY A 451 -3.50 7.13 46.22
CA GLY A 451 -4.37 7.64 47.29
C GLY A 451 -4.76 6.57 48.30
N GLU A 452 -5.10 5.36 47.83
CA GLU A 452 -5.39 4.22 48.70
C GLU A 452 -4.16 3.73 49.48
N LEU A 453 -3.00 3.63 48.83
CA LEU A 453 -1.75 3.24 49.47
C LEU A 453 -1.42 4.18 50.64
N LYS A 454 -1.58 5.50 50.46
CA LYS A 454 -1.40 6.49 51.53
C LYS A 454 -2.38 6.32 52.69
N ARG A 455 -3.65 5.97 52.40
CA ARG A 455 -4.64 5.65 53.46
C ARG A 455 -4.25 4.41 54.25
N VAL A 456 -3.88 3.33 53.56
CA VAL A 456 -3.45 2.07 54.19
C VAL A 456 -2.16 2.25 55.00
N GLN A 457 -1.21 3.09 54.54
CA GLN A 457 -0.03 3.46 55.31
C GLN A 457 -0.41 4.18 56.61
N ALA A 458 -1.29 5.18 56.56
CA ALA A 458 -1.75 5.89 57.76
C ALA A 458 -2.53 4.97 58.74
N GLU A 459 -3.34 4.04 58.24
CA GLU A 459 -4.02 3.03 59.06
C GLU A 459 -3.02 2.07 59.72
N ASN A 460 -1.98 1.65 59.00
CA ASN A 460 -0.92 0.79 59.52
C ASN A 460 -0.05 1.50 60.58
N GLU A 461 0.26 2.79 60.40
CA GLU A 461 0.90 3.63 61.42
C GLU A 461 0.03 3.75 62.67
N GLY A 462 -1.29 3.94 62.51
CA GLY A 462 -2.25 3.94 63.62
C GLY A 462 -2.30 2.59 64.36
N MET A 463 -2.27 1.47 63.64
CA MET A 463 -2.19 0.13 64.20
C MET A 463 -0.87 -0.14 64.94
N LEU A 464 0.27 0.36 64.43
CA LEU A 464 1.57 0.26 65.08
C LEU A 464 1.59 1.03 66.42
N LEU A 465 1.01 2.24 66.44
CA LEU A 465 0.79 3.03 67.66
C LEU A 465 -0.07 2.27 68.67
N LEU A 466 -1.17 1.65 68.23
CA LEU A 466 -2.03 0.82 69.08
C LEU A 466 -1.27 -0.40 69.63
N GLN A 467 -0.42 -1.03 68.82
CA GLN A 467 0.42 -2.15 69.23
C GLN A 467 1.44 -1.74 70.31
N GLN A 468 2.10 -0.58 70.18
CA GLN A 468 2.98 -0.03 71.23
C GLN A 468 2.21 0.27 72.53
N GLN A 469 0.99 0.79 72.44
CA GLN A 469 0.13 1.00 73.62
C GLN A 469 -0.27 -0.32 74.29
N LEU A 470 -0.50 -1.39 73.52
CA LEU A 470 -0.77 -2.71 74.06
C LEU A 470 0.48 -3.35 74.68
N GLN A 471 1.65 -3.21 74.05
CA GLN A 471 2.93 -3.70 74.60
C GLN A 471 3.29 -3.02 75.93
N SER A 472 3.13 -1.69 76.02
CA SER A 472 3.34 -0.98 77.30
C SER A 472 2.33 -1.41 78.37
N LYS A 473 1.06 -1.62 78.03
CA LYS A 473 0.08 -2.25 78.95
C LYS A 473 0.50 -3.64 79.40
N VAL A 474 0.94 -4.52 78.50
CA VAL A 474 1.44 -5.86 78.85
C VAL A 474 2.65 -5.78 79.78
N ALA A 475 3.60 -4.89 79.52
CA ALA A 475 4.77 -4.67 80.39
C ALA A 475 4.35 -4.22 81.80
N THR A 476 3.40 -3.27 81.92
CA THR A 476 2.89 -2.84 83.25
C THR A 476 2.15 -3.97 83.98
N LEU A 477 1.43 -4.85 83.27
CA LEU A 477 0.79 -6.02 83.87
C LEU A 477 1.79 -7.10 84.30
N GLN A 478 2.83 -7.36 83.50
CA GLN A 478 3.91 -8.29 83.86
C GLN A 478 4.70 -7.81 85.08
N GLN A 479 4.98 -6.51 85.18
CA GLN A 479 5.60 -5.94 86.37
C GLN A 479 4.70 -6.13 87.60
N ARG A 480 3.38 -5.92 87.46
CA ARG A 480 2.40 -6.13 88.53
C ARG A 480 2.31 -7.59 88.98
N ASP A 481 2.38 -8.54 88.04
CA ASP A 481 2.45 -9.99 88.34
C ASP A 481 3.77 -10.36 89.05
N LYS A 482 4.90 -9.77 88.65
CA LYS A 482 6.19 -9.94 89.33
C LYS A 482 6.14 -9.40 90.76
N ASP A 483 5.54 -8.24 90.98
CA ASP A 483 5.38 -7.64 92.30
C ASP A 483 4.45 -8.47 93.21
N LEU A 484 3.34 -9.00 92.66
CA LEU A 484 2.45 -9.93 93.37
C LEU A 484 3.15 -11.27 93.70
N LYS A 485 3.97 -11.82 92.79
CA LYS A 485 4.78 -13.02 93.04
C LYS A 485 5.84 -12.78 94.11
N ASN A 486 6.44 -11.60 94.15
CA ASN A 486 7.37 -11.21 95.21
C ASN A 486 6.65 -11.07 96.57
N GLN A 487 5.46 -10.45 96.60
CA GLN A 487 4.62 -10.42 97.83
C GLN A 487 4.23 -11.82 98.30
N LEU A 488 3.87 -12.72 97.37
CA LEU A 488 3.55 -14.11 97.68
C LEU A 488 4.78 -14.86 98.22
N ARG A 489 5.97 -14.66 97.63
CA ARG A 489 7.23 -15.23 98.12
C ARG A 489 7.54 -14.76 99.54
N VAL A 490 7.48 -13.45 99.81
CA VAL A 490 7.69 -12.88 101.15
C VAL A 490 6.67 -13.43 102.16
N SER A 491 5.44 -13.71 101.74
CA SER A 491 4.42 -14.35 102.58
C SER A 491 4.75 -15.83 102.87
N VAL A 492 5.24 -16.57 101.87
CA VAL A 492 5.69 -17.97 102.03
C VAL A 492 6.95 -18.07 102.89
N GLU A 493 7.91 -17.15 102.74
CA GLU A 493 9.11 -17.06 103.57
C GLU A 493 8.74 -16.80 105.04
N LYS A 494 7.82 -15.86 105.31
CA LYS A 494 7.28 -15.64 106.67
C LYS A 494 6.55 -16.85 107.25
N MET A 495 5.78 -17.57 106.43
CA MET A 495 5.12 -18.82 106.83
C MET A 495 6.13 -19.94 107.12
N ASN A 496 7.22 -20.04 106.35
CA ASN A 496 8.29 -21.03 106.60
C ASN A 496 9.14 -20.65 107.82
N GLU A 497 9.45 -19.37 108.04
CA GLU A 497 10.07 -18.92 109.28
C GLU A 497 9.22 -19.27 110.51
N GLN A 498 7.89 -19.12 110.44
CA GLN A 498 7.00 -19.56 111.52
C GLN A 498 6.99 -21.09 111.69
N LYS A 499 7.26 -21.84 110.62
CA LYS A 499 7.29 -23.31 110.62
C LYS A 499 8.60 -23.88 111.18
N GLU A 500 9.75 -23.26 110.88
CA GLU A 500 11.03 -23.59 111.50
C GLU A 500 11.09 -23.15 112.97
N LYS A 501 10.46 -22.01 113.33
CA LYS A 501 10.28 -21.58 114.73
C LYS A 501 9.41 -22.55 115.58
N MET A 502 8.76 -23.55 114.98
CA MET A 502 8.10 -24.65 115.73
C MET A 502 8.95 -25.93 115.91
N ILE A 503 10.15 -26.02 115.31
CA ILE A 503 10.99 -27.24 115.38
C ILE A 503 12.20 -27.06 116.32
N GLN A 504 12.49 -25.85 116.79
CA GLN A 504 13.60 -25.56 117.71
C GLN A 504 13.15 -24.82 118.98
N LEU A 505 12.40 -25.52 119.84
CA LEU A 505 11.99 -25.03 121.16
C LEU A 505 12.19 -26.08 122.27
N GLU A 506 13.36 -26.74 122.26
CA GLU A 506 13.85 -27.57 123.37
C GLU A 506 15.40 -27.53 123.52
N THR A 507 15.98 -26.34 123.71
CA THR A 507 17.24 -26.10 124.47
C THR A 507 17.51 -24.60 124.67
N LEU A 508 18.35 -24.24 125.65
CA LEU A 508 18.40 -22.91 126.28
C LEU A 508 19.56 -21.99 125.83
N SER A 509 19.40 -20.71 126.20
CA SER A 509 20.43 -19.67 126.46
C SER A 509 20.77 -18.71 125.29
N LEU A 510 20.46 -17.40 125.32
CA LEU A 510 20.91 -16.25 126.15
C LEU A 510 22.23 -15.56 125.66
N HIS A 511 22.15 -14.22 125.53
CA HIS A 511 23.22 -13.17 125.44
C HIS A 511 23.66 -12.57 124.07
N GLN A 512 23.39 -11.25 123.97
CA GLN A 512 24.24 -10.13 123.52
C GLN A 512 24.70 -9.94 122.04
N ALA A 513 24.68 -8.66 121.63
CA ALA A 513 25.33 -8.07 120.44
C ALA A 513 26.80 -7.69 120.77
N PRO A 514 27.63 -7.07 119.89
CA PRO A 514 27.52 -6.70 118.46
C PRO A 514 28.73 -7.34 117.68
N PRO A 515 29.50 -6.73 116.73
CA PRO A 515 29.30 -5.60 115.80
C PRO A 515 29.76 -5.81 114.32
N SER A 516 29.34 -4.88 113.44
CA SER A 516 30.11 -4.23 112.33
C SER A 516 30.91 -4.99 111.24
N VAL A 517 30.87 -4.38 110.05
CA VAL A 517 31.89 -4.27 108.97
C VAL A 517 31.64 -5.07 107.69
N ALA A 518 31.59 -4.32 106.57
CA ALA A 518 31.80 -4.76 105.18
C ALA A 518 30.80 -5.78 104.61
N SER A 519 30.57 -5.85 103.29
CA SER A 519 30.82 -4.96 102.15
C SER A 519 30.11 -5.63 100.96
N SER A 520 30.14 -4.99 99.79
CA SER A 520 29.80 -5.58 98.49
C SER A 520 28.33 -5.97 98.36
N ASN A 521 27.47 -5.09 97.85
CA ASN A 521 27.48 -4.49 96.49
C ASN A 521 27.46 -5.52 95.37
N GLN A 522 26.86 -5.05 94.27
CA GLN A 522 27.15 -5.43 92.88
C GLN A 522 26.81 -6.86 92.51
N SER A 523 25.74 -6.98 91.73
CA SER A 523 25.88 -7.18 90.29
C SER A 523 24.54 -6.87 89.61
N GLU A 524 24.38 -6.25 88.43
CA GLU A 524 25.18 -5.44 87.46
C GLU A 524 24.17 -5.10 86.32
N HIS A 525 24.35 -4.24 85.30
CA HIS A 525 25.37 -3.32 84.79
C HIS A 525 24.60 -2.38 83.80
N CYS A 526 25.06 -1.22 83.31
CA CYS A 526 26.31 -0.49 83.51
C CYS A 526 26.09 1.03 83.32
N GLU A 527 26.62 1.80 84.28
CA GLU A 527 27.30 3.11 84.16
C GLU A 527 26.73 4.34 83.42
N PRO A 528 26.83 5.49 84.14
CA PRO A 528 27.14 6.80 83.58
C PRO A 528 28.52 7.34 84.06
N GLU A 529 29.55 6.50 84.25
CA GLU A 529 30.85 6.96 84.77
C GLU A 529 31.88 7.35 83.68
N GLN A 530 31.63 6.96 82.42
CA GLN A 530 32.41 7.46 81.28
C GLN A 530 32.21 8.96 81.01
N VAL A 531 31.06 9.56 81.34
CA VAL A 531 30.84 11.01 81.13
C VAL A 531 31.65 11.87 82.10
N ALA A 532 31.79 11.44 83.37
CA ALA A 532 32.61 12.17 84.34
C ALA A 532 34.12 12.03 84.06
N LYS A 533 34.54 10.90 83.48
CA LYS A 533 35.93 10.67 83.08
C LYS A 533 36.28 11.35 81.75
N LEU A 534 35.41 11.26 80.74
CA LEU A 534 35.56 12.00 79.47
C LEU A 534 35.45 13.51 79.66
N ASN A 535 34.63 14.04 80.57
CA ASN A 535 34.63 15.48 80.83
C ASN A 535 35.91 15.95 81.53
N ARG A 536 36.56 15.13 82.38
CA ARG A 536 37.89 15.46 82.90
C ARG A 536 38.97 15.29 81.84
N GLU A 537 38.96 14.22 81.05
CA GLU A 537 39.92 14.07 79.94
C GLU A 537 39.74 15.13 78.86
N LEU A 538 38.51 15.58 78.56
CA LEU A 538 38.28 16.74 77.68
C LEU A 538 38.79 18.03 78.30
N GLN A 539 38.54 18.28 79.58
CA GLN A 539 39.01 19.50 80.26
C GLN A 539 40.54 19.51 80.45
N ASP A 540 41.15 18.36 80.69
CA ASP A 540 42.60 18.16 80.73
C ASP A 540 43.20 18.28 79.31
N LYS A 541 42.52 17.81 78.25
CA LYS A 541 42.94 17.99 76.86
C LYS A 541 42.71 19.41 76.33
N GLU A 542 41.68 20.11 76.77
CA GLU A 542 41.45 21.52 76.46
C GLU A 542 42.48 22.40 77.16
N THR A 543 42.81 22.12 78.42
CA THR A 543 43.91 22.81 79.11
C THR A 543 45.28 22.45 78.51
N GLU A 544 45.52 21.20 78.09
CA GLU A 544 46.71 20.81 77.32
C GLU A 544 46.75 21.53 75.96
N ILE A 545 45.64 21.67 75.24
CA ILE A 545 45.55 22.46 74.00
C ILE A 545 45.81 23.94 74.25
N VAL A 546 45.28 24.53 75.32
CA VAL A 546 45.56 25.93 75.69
C VAL A 546 47.03 26.13 76.10
N VAL A 547 47.64 25.14 76.78
CA VAL A 547 49.07 25.15 77.11
C VAL A 547 49.93 24.94 75.86
N LEU A 548 49.54 24.06 74.94
CA LEU A 548 50.23 23.85 73.66
C LEU A 548 50.08 25.06 72.75
N GLN A 549 48.91 25.70 72.68
CA GLN A 549 48.70 26.96 71.95
C GLN A 549 49.53 28.10 72.56
N ARG A 550 49.59 28.22 73.89
CA ARG A 550 50.48 29.19 74.55
C ARG A 550 51.97 28.88 74.32
N THR A 551 52.36 27.60 74.36
CA THR A 551 53.75 27.18 74.11
C THR A 551 54.14 27.39 72.66
N VAL A 552 53.29 27.04 71.69
CA VAL A 552 53.50 27.31 70.26
C VAL A 552 53.51 28.80 69.97
N TYR A 553 52.62 29.59 70.58
CA TYR A 553 52.63 31.05 70.43
C TYR A 553 53.91 31.66 71.02
N ARG A 554 54.37 31.16 72.17
CA ARG A 554 55.64 31.57 72.80
C ARG A 554 56.86 31.16 71.97
N GLU A 555 56.91 29.92 71.47
CA GLU A 555 57.92 29.41 70.54
C GLU A 555 57.94 30.20 69.23
N CYS A 556 56.78 30.55 68.68
CA CYS A 556 56.67 31.41 67.50
C CYS A 556 57.21 32.81 67.78
N LEU A 557 56.86 33.42 68.91
CA LEU A 557 57.39 34.73 69.32
C LEU A 557 58.89 34.69 69.62
N GLU A 558 59.38 33.63 70.26
CA GLU A 558 60.82 33.46 70.53
C GLU A 558 61.60 33.18 69.24
N ARG A 559 61.02 32.43 68.28
CA ARG A 559 61.59 32.25 66.93
C ARG A 559 61.53 33.51 66.08
N THR A 560 60.44 34.29 66.07
CA THR A 560 60.42 35.57 65.35
C THR A 560 61.37 36.55 66.00
N SER A 561 61.42 36.66 67.33
CA SER A 561 62.41 37.45 68.06
C SER A 561 63.86 36.99 67.81
N LEU A 562 64.10 35.68 67.64
CA LEU A 562 65.41 35.16 67.27
C LEU A 562 65.75 35.49 65.81
N LEU A 563 64.81 35.34 64.87
CA LEU A 563 64.99 35.70 63.46
C LEU A 563 65.18 37.21 63.29
N GLU A 564 64.48 38.05 64.04
CA GLU A 564 64.68 39.50 64.10
C GLU A 564 66.04 39.85 64.68
N ARG A 565 66.49 39.19 65.76
CA ARG A 565 67.85 39.35 66.28
C ARG A 565 68.92 38.87 65.29
N MET A 566 68.68 37.79 64.54
CA MET A 566 69.59 37.31 63.50
C MET A 566 69.62 38.22 62.26
N ARG A 567 68.50 38.87 61.90
CA ARG A 567 68.44 39.94 60.89
C ARG A 567 69.17 41.19 61.37
N ALA A 568 68.91 41.65 62.59
CA ALA A 568 69.57 42.81 63.20
C ALA A 568 71.09 42.60 63.34
N ALA A 569 71.52 41.37 63.63
CA ALA A 569 72.93 40.97 63.65
C ALA A 569 73.52 40.65 62.26
N ARG A 570 72.75 40.81 61.17
CA ARG A 570 73.16 40.55 59.77
C ARG A 570 73.68 39.12 59.49
N ILE A 571 73.16 38.13 60.22
CA ILE A 571 73.54 36.70 60.08
C ILE A 571 72.72 36.02 58.98
N LEU A 572 71.54 36.54 58.65
CA LEU A 572 70.66 36.03 57.58
C LEU A 572 70.60 37.01 56.40
N PRO A 573 70.47 36.53 55.15
CA PRO A 573 70.30 37.39 53.98
C PRO A 573 69.06 38.30 54.10
N GLU A 574 69.21 39.57 53.74
CA GLU A 574 68.11 40.51 53.67
C GLU A 574 67.16 40.11 52.53
N ILE A 575 65.89 39.84 52.86
CA ILE A 575 64.83 39.62 51.88
C ILE A 575 64.30 41.00 51.48
N PRO A 576 64.41 41.42 50.20
CA PRO A 576 63.90 42.72 49.77
C PRO A 576 62.37 42.72 49.83
N GLY A 577 61.78 43.58 50.67
CA GLY A 577 60.33 43.77 50.74
C GLY A 577 59.70 43.54 52.12
N SER A 578 60.17 44.22 53.16
CA SER A 578 59.38 44.43 54.39
C SER A 578 58.71 45.80 54.36
N ILE A 579 57.39 45.86 54.59
CA ILE A 579 56.68 47.09 54.92
C ILE A 579 56.19 47.00 56.36
N SER A 580 56.81 47.81 57.23
CA SER A 580 56.34 48.33 58.53
C SER A 580 57.56 49.05 59.16
N ASP A 581 57.48 50.23 59.76
CA ASP A 581 56.33 50.94 60.37
C ASP A 581 56.40 52.48 60.21
N LEU A 582 55.32 53.14 60.68
CA LEU A 582 55.14 54.57 61.03
C LEU A 582 54.92 55.61 59.89
N ILE A 583 54.07 56.65 60.04
CA ILE A 583 52.81 56.84 60.81
C ILE A 583 52.10 58.14 60.35
N ASP A 584 50.78 58.23 60.56
CA ASP A 584 49.88 59.41 60.64
C ASP A 584 49.59 60.43 59.50
N VAL A 585 48.27 60.51 59.21
CA VAL A 585 47.40 61.72 59.21
C VAL A 585 47.76 62.91 58.29
N SER A 586 47.02 63.04 57.17
CA SER A 586 46.12 64.20 56.90
C SER A 586 45.48 64.18 55.50
N SER A 587 44.14 64.25 55.47
CA SER A 587 43.33 65.07 54.54
C SER A 587 43.60 65.07 53.02
N SER A 588 42.76 64.38 52.23
CA SER A 588 41.77 65.04 51.34
C SER A 588 41.12 64.11 50.31
N SER A 589 39.84 63.78 50.57
CA SER A 589 38.71 63.88 49.63
C SER A 589 38.73 63.20 48.24
N ASN A 590 37.76 62.30 48.06
CA ASN A 590 37.08 61.91 46.80
C ASN A 590 37.94 61.10 45.79
N VAL A 591 37.54 59.88 45.40
CA VAL A 591 36.29 59.62 44.65
C VAL A 591 35.77 58.20 44.90
N THR A 592 34.45 58.07 44.93
CA THR A 592 33.68 56.82 44.85
C THR A 592 34.02 55.99 43.61
N LEU A 593 34.20 54.66 43.75
CA LEU A 593 33.43 53.67 42.97
C LEU A 593 33.75 52.21 43.39
N LEU A 594 32.71 51.40 43.69
CA LEU A 594 32.35 50.17 42.97
C LEU A 594 31.55 49.16 43.83
N LYS A 595 30.53 48.57 43.18
CA LYS A 595 30.04 47.18 43.34
C LYS A 595 29.31 46.84 44.67
N SER A 596 28.33 45.93 44.66
CA SER A 596 27.81 45.06 43.57
C SER A 596 26.47 44.40 43.94
N ASN A 597 25.62 44.19 42.92
CA ASN A 597 24.55 43.18 42.84
C ASN A 597 23.41 43.33 43.90
N GLU A 598 22.25 42.67 43.84
CA GLU A 598 21.75 41.53 43.04
C GLU A 598 20.30 41.75 42.55
N GLN A 599 19.97 41.09 41.41
CA GLN A 599 18.69 40.43 41.07
C GLN A 599 17.35 41.19 40.89
N ASP A 600 16.50 40.50 40.11
CA ASP A 600 15.04 40.59 39.93
C ASP A 600 14.40 41.88 39.40
N ILE A 601 14.14 41.90 38.08
CA ILE A 601 12.92 42.49 37.51
C ILE A 601 12.24 41.49 36.56
N THR A 602 10.98 41.21 36.85
CA THR A 602 10.02 40.42 36.06
C THR A 602 9.72 41.04 34.69
N ILE A 603 9.38 40.18 33.74
CA ILE A 603 8.97 40.55 32.37
C ILE A 603 7.56 41.17 32.39
N GLU A 604 7.42 42.39 31.85
CA GLU A 604 6.16 42.89 31.31
C GLU A 604 6.35 43.45 29.89
N HIS A 605 5.29 43.33 29.08
CA HIS A 605 5.27 43.73 27.67
C HIS A 605 5.19 45.25 27.48
N ALA A 606 5.97 45.77 26.54
CA ALA A 606 5.59 46.95 25.76
C ALA A 606 6.19 46.88 24.35
N GLU A 607 5.33 46.95 23.33
CA GLU A 607 5.73 47.11 21.94
C GLU A 607 6.10 48.58 21.68
N ASN A 608 7.25 48.87 21.07
CA ASN A 608 7.26 49.73 19.88
C ASN A 608 8.58 49.74 19.10
N GLU A 609 8.44 50.20 17.86
CA GLU A 609 9.43 50.23 16.78
C GLU A 609 10.68 51.07 17.08
N THR A 610 11.86 50.64 16.60
CA THR A 610 12.58 51.25 15.44
C THR A 610 14.05 50.82 15.34
N SER A 611 14.64 51.06 14.16
CA SER A 611 16.08 51.05 13.83
C SER A 611 16.75 49.72 13.47
N SER A 612 16.89 49.53 12.15
CA SER A 612 18.09 49.08 11.44
C SER A 612 19.17 48.29 12.20
N ASN A 613 19.41 47.05 11.76
CA ASN A 613 20.73 46.64 11.26
C ASN A 613 20.65 45.31 10.48
N ALA A 614 20.84 45.36 9.16
CA ALA A 614 21.04 44.16 8.36
C ALA A 614 22.46 43.58 8.58
N PRO A 615 22.66 42.25 8.52
CA PRO A 615 23.97 41.65 8.78
C PRO A 615 25.02 42.05 7.73
N LYS A 616 26.24 42.36 8.18
CA LYS A 616 27.38 42.68 7.30
C LYS A 616 27.85 41.42 6.58
N ALA A 617 27.50 41.27 5.31
CA ALA A 617 27.97 40.18 4.47
C ALA A 617 29.51 40.17 4.33
N SER A 618 30.08 38.96 4.33
CA SER A 618 31.53 38.70 4.29
C SER A 618 32.21 39.26 3.04
N PHE A 619 33.48 39.64 3.18
CA PHE A 619 34.35 40.17 2.11
C PHE A 619 34.43 39.25 0.87
N TYR A 620 34.27 37.94 1.06
CA TYR A 620 34.31 36.95 -0.03
C TYR A 620 33.08 36.96 -0.95
N GLU A 621 31.92 37.46 -0.49
CA GLU A 621 30.70 37.55 -1.33
C GLU A 621 30.88 38.58 -2.46
N LYS A 622 31.56 39.70 -2.15
CA LYS A 622 31.76 40.83 -3.08
C LYS A 622 32.71 40.53 -4.24
N LEU A 623 33.55 39.49 -4.13
CA LEU A 623 34.47 39.08 -5.20
C LEU A 623 33.82 38.16 -6.25
N ARG A 624 32.68 37.52 -5.96
CA ARG A 624 31.98 36.66 -6.95
C ARG A 624 31.09 37.43 -7.92
N GLN A 625 30.60 38.62 -7.57
CA GLN A 625 29.66 39.39 -8.41
C GLN A 625 30.33 40.34 -9.42
N SER A 626 31.66 40.52 -9.37
CA SER A 626 32.38 41.45 -10.25
C SER A 626 32.77 40.86 -11.62
N SER A 627 32.68 39.54 -11.82
CA SER A 627 33.05 38.86 -13.08
C SER A 627 31.95 38.85 -14.15
N LEU A 628 30.74 39.33 -13.83
CA LEU A 628 29.52 39.09 -14.62
C LEU A 628 28.89 40.34 -15.26
N ARG A 629 29.69 41.34 -15.66
CA ARG A 629 29.23 42.49 -16.48
C ARG A 629 30.24 42.99 -17.53
N LYS A 630 30.43 42.24 -18.62
CA LYS A 630 31.00 42.78 -19.88
C LYS A 630 30.38 42.15 -21.13
N SER A 631 29.33 42.77 -21.66
CA SER A 631 29.17 43.05 -23.10
C SER A 631 27.86 43.79 -23.40
N LYS A 632 27.97 44.94 -24.07
CA LYS A 632 26.96 45.47 -25.01
C LYS A 632 27.72 46.11 -26.17
N PRO A 633 27.27 45.93 -27.43
CA PRO A 633 28.05 46.32 -28.60
C PRO A 633 27.98 47.82 -28.88
N ARG A 634 29.05 48.38 -29.47
CA ARG A 634 28.99 49.69 -30.13
C ARG A 634 28.37 49.53 -31.51
N ARG A 635 27.48 50.46 -31.88
CA ARG A 635 27.14 50.72 -33.28
C ARG A 635 28.33 51.42 -33.96
N PHE A 636 28.65 50.99 -35.16
CA PHE A 636 28.75 51.84 -36.35
C PHE A 636 28.04 51.11 -37.48
#